data_AF-A0A349ZNX6-F1
#
_entry.id   AF-A0A349ZNX6-F1
#
_cell.length_a   1.000
_cell.length_b   1.000
_cell.length_c   1.000
_cell.angle_alpha   90.00
_cell.angle_beta   90.00
_cell.angle_gamma   90.00
#
_symmetry.space_group_name_H-M   'P 1'
#
loop_
_entity.id
_entity.type
_entity.pdbx_description
1 polymer ?
#
loop_
_entity_poly.entity_id
_entity_poly.type
_entity_poly.pdbx_seq_one_letter_code
_entity_poly.pdbx_strand_id
1 'polypeptide(L)'
;MNLFEHVVNWFFAGILTWFMWWNVGYALIRLLKETLTSNSFFEKLGLPIILGAIYATLLQTVFAFFQFSIFYSLILLHLFAIAQTFVLLRKNWTRYVSRIYNFRFSFVLLLLIPFFVTLFLFGSRSYSRSIYAWDAIAFWLPKTYVLAYDQVIQPNSFERFNHPEYPLFLPMLGADAFLITGTHNEMALKVSTFGFSVAFICAVVGFFFRTTPKKYALFFSALLCSLFIFREHISGEYVGTSDVFVGISIATGTMLWLEGKRTLAHWFWVGAPWAKSEGLVWYLSTAGMSFLLAPKKFARLIIPTFFATVWILFTKVVGMSSQYFKFSELYSRPWIEYAVYSVHAFREEFRNIQKWNLTFYIFFLQCIFHVKQMMSSRFFPLITAFVVQLVVYMIIFTIAPEEQATFIAAAISRLSLHLAPMLIVVSGYMIRKES
;
A
#
# COMPACT_ATOMS: atom_id res chain seq x y z
N MET A 1 -6.38 26.68 23.43
CA MET A 1 -5.33 26.02 22.63
C MET A 1 -5.61 26.37 21.17
N ASN A 2 -4.65 26.97 20.48
CA ASN A 2 -4.87 27.54 19.14
C ASN A 2 -4.88 26.43 18.08
N LEU A 3 -5.73 26.56 17.05
CA LEU A 3 -5.79 25.64 15.91
C LEU A 3 -4.39 25.32 15.35
N PHE A 4 -3.52 26.34 15.30
CA PHE A 4 -2.13 26.22 14.87
C PHE A 4 -1.30 25.24 15.72
N GLU A 5 -1.45 25.24 17.04
CA GLU A 5 -0.72 24.31 17.93
C GLU A 5 -1.11 22.86 17.66
N HIS A 6 -2.39 22.62 17.39
CA HIS A 6 -2.90 21.31 17.02
C HIS A 6 -2.34 20.83 15.68
N VAL A 7 -2.34 21.69 14.64
CA VAL A 7 -1.71 21.38 13.34
C VAL A 7 -0.26 20.96 13.55
N VAL A 8 0.52 21.78 14.26
CA VAL A 8 1.95 21.57 14.45
C VAL A 8 2.20 20.25 15.18
N ASN A 9 1.44 19.95 16.23
CA ASN A 9 1.58 18.71 16.98
C ASN A 9 1.30 17.47 16.13
N TRP A 10 0.28 17.48 15.27
CA TRP A 10 -0.03 16.33 14.42
C TRP A 10 0.98 16.12 13.31
N PHE A 11 1.46 17.20 12.68
CA PHE A 11 2.51 17.10 11.67
C PHE A 11 3.83 16.65 12.28
N PHE A 12 4.18 17.13 13.48
CA PHE A 12 5.36 16.69 14.20
C PHE A 12 5.29 15.19 14.53
N ALA A 13 4.15 14.71 15.05
CA ALA A 13 3.89 13.29 15.30
C ALA A 13 4.01 12.46 14.01
N GLY A 14 3.44 12.96 12.91
CA GLY A 14 3.57 12.34 11.58
C GLY A 14 5.03 12.21 11.15
N ILE A 15 5.82 13.28 11.27
CA ILE A 15 7.24 13.29 10.89
C ILE A 15 8.04 12.28 11.71
N LEU A 16 7.82 12.20 13.03
CA LEU A 16 8.47 11.19 13.89
C LEU A 16 8.15 9.77 13.44
N THR A 17 6.87 9.51 13.15
CA THR A 17 6.40 8.21 12.67
C THR A 17 7.03 7.85 11.32
N TRP A 18 7.07 8.80 10.38
CA TRP A 18 7.66 8.56 9.05
C TRP A 18 9.18 8.38 9.13
N PHE A 19 9.85 9.07 10.05
CA PHE A 19 11.27 8.88 10.32
C PHE A 19 11.57 7.49 10.89
N MET A 20 10.73 7.01 11.81
CA MET A 20 10.81 5.64 12.32
C MET A 20 10.64 4.64 11.16
N TRP A 21 9.58 4.78 10.35
CA TRP A 21 9.37 3.91 9.19
C TRP A 21 10.55 3.94 8.23
N TRP A 22 11.05 5.11 7.85
CA TRP A 22 12.19 5.23 6.95
C TRP A 22 13.40 4.43 7.45
N ASN A 23 13.72 4.53 8.73
CA ASN A 23 14.84 3.80 9.32
C ASN A 23 14.61 2.28 9.31
N VAL A 24 13.46 1.82 9.80
CA VAL A 24 13.08 0.39 9.81
C VAL A 24 13.16 -0.20 8.40
N GLY A 25 12.54 0.44 7.41
CA GLY A 25 12.58 -0.04 6.04
C GLY A 25 13.98 0.02 5.43
N TYR A 26 14.78 1.05 5.75
CA TYR A 26 16.15 1.15 5.28
C TYR A 26 17.04 0.05 5.88
N ALA A 27 16.81 -0.31 7.15
CA ALA A 27 17.49 -1.43 7.81
C ALA A 27 17.17 -2.75 7.11
N LEU A 28 15.89 -2.99 6.84
CA LEU A 28 15.42 -4.20 6.16
C LEU A 28 16.01 -4.32 4.75
N ILE A 29 16.01 -3.25 3.97
CA ILE A 29 16.61 -3.23 2.64
C ILE A 29 18.10 -3.58 2.71
N ARG A 30 18.83 -3.03 3.69
CA ARG A 30 20.24 -3.38 3.93
C ARG A 30 20.44 -4.82 4.37
N LEU A 31 19.57 -5.34 5.25
CA LEU A 31 19.61 -6.73 5.74
C LEU A 31 19.44 -7.72 4.58
N LEU A 32 18.54 -7.40 3.65
CA LEU A 32 18.31 -8.20 2.44
C LEU A 32 19.49 -8.16 1.45
N LYS A 33 20.54 -7.35 1.74
CA LYS A 33 21.70 -7.11 0.88
C LYS A 33 21.33 -6.63 -0.53
N GLU A 34 20.12 -6.09 -0.68
CA GLU A 34 19.64 -5.52 -1.92
C GLU A 34 20.11 -4.06 -1.99
N THR A 35 20.91 -3.73 -2.99
CA THR A 35 21.43 -2.38 -3.16
C THR A 35 20.40 -1.51 -3.89
N LEU A 36 19.93 -0.45 -3.22
CA LEU A 36 19.24 0.67 -3.88
C LEU A 36 20.23 1.61 -4.58
N THR A 37 21.45 1.17 -4.90
CA THR A 37 22.52 2.04 -5.41
C THR A 37 22.13 2.71 -6.73
N SER A 38 21.42 1.99 -7.59
CA SER A 38 20.86 2.52 -8.84
C SER A 38 19.69 3.48 -8.64
N ASN A 39 19.12 3.60 -7.45
CA ASN A 39 17.84 4.28 -7.26
C ASN A 39 18.01 5.80 -7.17
N SER A 40 17.02 6.52 -7.66
CA SER A 40 16.92 7.97 -7.49
C SER A 40 16.81 8.36 -6.00
N PHE A 41 17.06 9.63 -5.68
CA PHE A 41 16.87 10.14 -4.31
C PHE A 41 15.44 9.88 -3.80
N PHE A 42 14.43 10.11 -4.63
CA PHE A 42 13.03 9.94 -4.27
C PHE A 42 12.67 8.49 -3.96
N GLU A 43 13.21 7.54 -4.70
CA GLU A 43 13.08 6.11 -4.37
C GLU A 43 13.76 5.77 -3.05
N LYS A 44 14.93 6.36 -2.75
CA LYS A 44 15.65 6.17 -1.47
C LYS A 44 14.92 6.82 -0.29
N LEU A 45 14.00 7.75 -0.55
CA LEU A 45 13.12 8.31 0.47
C LEU A 45 11.84 7.47 0.61
N GLY A 46 11.16 7.20 -0.50
CA GLY A 46 9.83 6.59 -0.51
C GLY A 46 9.82 5.10 -0.17
N LEU A 47 10.70 4.31 -0.78
CA LEU A 47 10.72 2.85 -0.59
C LEU A 47 10.96 2.45 0.88
N PRO A 48 11.94 3.03 1.60
CA PRO A 48 12.11 2.72 3.01
C PRO A 48 10.91 3.09 3.88
N ILE A 49 10.24 4.21 3.64
CA ILE A 49 9.05 4.59 4.43
C ILE A 49 7.94 3.55 4.25
N ILE A 50 7.64 3.16 3.01
CA ILE A 50 6.56 2.20 2.70
C ILE A 50 6.87 0.85 3.34
N LEU A 51 8.09 0.33 3.12
CA LEU A 51 8.49 -0.95 3.69
C LEU A 51 8.53 -0.89 5.22
N GLY A 52 9.02 0.22 5.77
CA GLY A 52 9.08 0.46 7.20
C GLY A 52 7.71 0.45 7.86
N ALA A 53 6.72 1.11 7.27
CA ALA A 53 5.35 1.10 7.77
C ALA A 53 4.78 -0.32 7.81
N ILE A 54 4.94 -1.09 6.73
CA ILE A 54 4.47 -2.48 6.63
C ILE A 54 5.09 -3.33 7.75
N TYR A 55 6.42 -3.29 7.91
CA TYR A 55 7.10 -4.20 8.84
C TYR A 55 7.16 -3.71 10.28
N ALA A 56 7.09 -2.41 10.53
CA ALA A 56 6.90 -1.86 11.88
C ALA A 56 5.57 -2.36 12.45
N THR A 57 4.47 -2.17 11.73
CA THR A 57 3.13 -2.59 12.16
C THR A 57 2.98 -4.11 12.26
N LEU A 58 3.58 -4.88 11.34
CA LEU A 58 3.66 -6.34 11.47
C LEU A 58 4.40 -6.76 12.74
N LEU A 59 5.57 -6.14 13.02
CA LEU A 59 6.35 -6.48 14.21
C LEU A 59 5.61 -6.11 15.50
N GLN A 60 4.97 -4.95 15.54
CA GLN A 60 4.11 -4.55 16.67
C GLN A 60 2.96 -5.53 16.87
N THR A 61 2.35 -6.01 15.79
CA THR A 61 1.30 -7.04 15.85
C THR A 61 1.84 -8.33 16.45
N VAL A 62 3.01 -8.79 16.00
CA VAL A 62 3.67 -9.97 16.56
C VAL A 62 3.93 -9.79 18.05
N PHE A 63 4.49 -8.65 18.47
CA PHE A 63 4.70 -8.34 19.89
C PHE A 63 3.40 -8.28 20.70
N ALA A 64 2.35 -7.69 20.14
CA ALA A 64 1.05 -7.59 20.77
C ALA A 64 0.37 -8.96 20.97
N PHE A 65 0.66 -9.97 20.12
CA PHE A 65 0.24 -11.35 20.38
C PHE A 65 0.89 -11.94 21.63
N PHE A 66 2.14 -11.56 21.92
CA PHE A 66 2.87 -11.96 23.13
C PHE A 66 2.58 -11.06 24.34
N GLN A 67 1.44 -10.35 24.33
CA GLN A 67 1.03 -9.43 25.39
C GLN A 67 2.03 -8.29 25.67
N PHE A 68 2.88 -7.98 24.69
CA PHE A 68 3.78 -6.84 24.79
C PHE A 68 3.06 -5.57 24.31
N SER A 69 3.03 -4.54 25.15
CA SER A 69 2.31 -3.29 24.86
C SER A 69 2.78 -2.65 23.55
N ILE A 70 1.81 -2.25 22.73
CA ILE A 70 2.02 -1.52 21.47
C ILE A 70 2.82 -0.24 21.74
N PHE A 71 2.52 0.51 22.80
CA PHE A 71 3.27 1.70 23.19
C PHE A 71 4.77 1.42 23.43
N TYR A 72 5.10 0.35 24.15
CA TYR A 72 6.51 -0.02 24.35
C TYR A 72 7.18 -0.47 23.05
N SER A 73 6.46 -1.20 22.19
CA SER A 73 7.02 -1.60 20.89
C SER A 73 7.30 -0.40 20.00
N LEU A 74 6.43 0.60 20.04
CA LEU A 74 6.60 1.88 19.34
C LEU A 74 7.83 2.64 19.85
N ILE A 75 8.04 2.71 21.17
CA ILE A 75 9.25 3.30 21.76
C ILE A 75 10.49 2.56 21.27
N LEU A 76 10.51 1.23 21.32
CA LEU A 76 11.64 0.42 20.86
C LEU A 76 11.98 0.67 19.39
N LEU A 77 10.96 0.80 18.54
CA LEU A 77 11.15 1.12 17.12
C LEU A 77 11.72 2.52 16.90
N HIS A 78 11.31 3.51 17.68
CA HIS A 78 11.89 4.86 17.62
C HIS A 78 13.34 4.88 18.13
N LEU A 79 13.64 4.19 19.23
CA LEU A 79 15.00 4.05 19.73
C LEU A 79 15.90 3.35 18.71
N PHE A 80 15.39 2.30 18.06
CA PHE A 80 16.07 1.64 16.95
C PHE A 80 16.35 2.61 15.80
N ALA A 81 15.36 3.43 15.40
CA ALA A 81 15.52 4.41 14.33
C ALA A 81 16.59 5.47 14.65
N ILE A 82 16.62 5.95 15.90
CA ILE A 82 17.65 6.87 16.39
C ILE A 82 19.04 6.20 16.35
N ALA A 83 19.17 5.00 16.92
CA ALA A 83 20.43 4.26 16.95
C ALA A 83 20.97 3.97 15.55
N GLN A 84 20.09 3.54 14.64
CA GLN A 84 20.43 3.31 13.24
C GLN A 84 20.92 4.60 12.56
N THR A 85 20.28 5.73 12.82
CA THR A 85 20.70 7.03 12.29
C THR A 85 22.12 7.37 12.75
N PHE A 86 22.45 7.18 14.04
CA PHE A 86 23.81 7.36 14.54
C PHE A 86 24.83 6.47 13.81
N VAL A 87 24.49 5.19 13.55
CA VAL A 87 25.35 4.27 12.79
C VAL A 87 25.57 4.78 11.35
N LEU A 88 24.53 5.29 10.70
CA LEU A 88 24.61 5.81 9.33
C LEU A 88 25.45 7.09 9.25
N LEU A 89 25.22 8.02 10.18
CA LEU A 89 25.98 9.26 10.28
C LEU A 89 27.46 8.95 10.53
N ARG A 90 27.78 8.08 11.50
CA ARG A 90 29.18 7.69 11.79
C ARG A 90 29.90 7.10 10.58
N LYS A 91 29.23 6.29 9.76
CA LYS A 91 29.86 5.60 8.62
C LYS A 91 30.03 6.48 7.37
N ASN A 92 29.17 7.48 7.18
CA ASN A 92 29.06 8.19 5.90
C ASN A 92 28.99 9.72 6.02
N TRP A 93 29.27 10.32 7.19
CA TRP A 93 29.15 11.77 7.45
C TRP A 93 29.71 12.64 6.32
N THR A 94 30.97 12.39 5.93
CA THR A 94 31.69 13.16 4.89
C THR A 94 31.08 13.01 3.49
N ARG A 95 30.48 11.85 3.17
CA ARG A 95 29.78 11.63 1.88
C ARG A 95 28.36 12.20 1.87
N TYR A 96 27.70 12.28 3.03
CA TYR A 96 26.33 12.77 3.11
C TYR A 96 26.31 14.29 2.94
N VAL A 97 27.21 15.00 3.63
CA VAL A 97 27.35 16.46 3.53
C VAL A 97 27.68 16.88 2.08
N SER A 98 28.64 16.23 1.42
CA SER A 98 29.04 16.58 0.05
C SER A 98 27.97 16.32 -1.02
N ARG A 99 27.04 15.38 -0.79
CA ARG A 99 25.93 15.09 -1.72
C ARG A 99 24.75 16.04 -1.57
N ILE A 100 24.50 16.57 -0.37
CA ILE A 100 23.47 17.59 -0.15
C ILE A 100 23.86 18.89 -0.89
N TYR A 101 25.15 19.23 -0.96
CA TYR A 101 25.63 20.41 -1.68
C TYR A 101 25.59 20.29 -3.22
N ASN A 102 25.69 19.07 -3.78
CA ASN A 102 25.66 18.84 -5.23
C ASN A 102 24.25 18.54 -5.77
N PHE A 103 23.22 18.85 -4.99
CA PHE A 103 21.85 18.51 -5.32
C PHE A 103 21.29 19.51 -6.36
N ARG A 104 20.95 19.04 -7.56
CA ARG A 104 20.45 19.88 -8.66
C ARG A 104 19.08 20.49 -8.31
N PHE A 105 19.11 21.72 -7.81
CA PHE A 105 17.97 22.52 -7.33
C PHE A 105 16.77 22.55 -8.30
N SER A 106 17.02 22.58 -9.61
CA SER A 106 15.98 22.63 -10.64
C SER A 106 15.11 21.37 -10.75
N PHE A 107 15.65 20.20 -10.42
CA PHE A 107 14.87 18.95 -10.40
C PHE A 107 13.99 18.84 -9.14
N VAL A 108 14.44 19.43 -8.03
CA VAL A 108 13.71 19.49 -6.77
C VAL A 108 12.51 20.41 -6.90
N LEU A 109 12.68 21.60 -7.46
CA LEU A 109 11.60 22.56 -7.69
C LEU A 109 10.45 21.97 -8.52
N LEU A 110 10.78 21.20 -9.55
CA LEU A 110 9.80 20.56 -10.45
C LEU A 110 8.97 19.46 -9.75
N LEU A 111 9.49 18.90 -8.65
CA LEU A 111 8.85 17.86 -7.85
C LEU A 111 8.23 18.39 -6.55
N LEU A 112 8.71 19.53 -6.08
CA LEU A 112 8.09 20.29 -4.99
C LEU A 112 6.71 20.78 -5.39
N ILE A 113 6.47 21.14 -6.66
CA ILE A 113 5.15 21.57 -7.13
C ILE A 113 4.09 20.47 -6.90
N PRO A 114 4.19 19.24 -7.45
CA PRO A 114 3.20 18.20 -7.17
C PRO A 114 3.14 17.81 -5.70
N PHE A 115 4.26 17.86 -4.96
CA PHE A 115 4.26 17.63 -3.51
C PHE A 115 3.45 18.71 -2.76
N PHE A 116 3.70 20.00 -3.01
CA PHE A 116 2.98 21.11 -2.38
C PHE A 116 1.52 21.17 -2.82
N VAL A 117 1.22 20.84 -4.08
CA VAL A 117 -0.18 20.70 -4.54
C VAL A 117 -0.87 19.56 -3.78
N THR A 118 -0.21 18.40 -3.64
CA THR A 118 -0.77 17.26 -2.90
C THR A 118 -0.93 17.59 -1.40
N LEU A 119 0.03 18.31 -0.81
CA LEU A 119 -0.01 18.81 0.57
C LEU A 119 -1.12 19.85 0.76
N PHE A 120 -1.30 20.77 -0.19
CA PHE A 120 -2.36 21.77 -0.17
C PHE A 120 -3.75 21.13 -0.31
N LEU A 121 -3.89 20.18 -1.24
CA LEU A 121 -5.14 19.41 -1.41
C LEU A 121 -5.45 18.55 -0.19
N PHE A 122 -4.42 17.97 0.44
CA PHE A 122 -4.56 17.27 1.71
C PHE A 122 -4.97 18.24 2.83
N GLY A 123 -4.25 19.35 3.01
CA GLY A 123 -4.54 20.34 4.04
C GLY A 123 -5.93 20.95 3.91
N SER A 124 -6.41 21.25 2.70
CA SER A 124 -7.73 21.84 2.49
C SER A 124 -8.89 20.85 2.69
N ARG A 125 -8.71 19.58 2.35
CA ARG A 125 -9.79 18.57 2.42
C ARG A 125 -9.78 17.72 3.70
N SER A 126 -8.61 17.27 4.15
CA SER A 126 -8.50 16.41 5.34
C SER A 126 -8.89 17.12 6.64
N TYR A 127 -8.73 18.44 6.68
CA TYR A 127 -9.11 19.28 7.82
C TYR A 127 -10.61 19.60 7.86
N SER A 128 -11.26 19.65 6.69
CA SER A 128 -12.64 20.08 6.57
C SER A 128 -13.66 18.95 6.65
N ARG A 129 -13.21 17.68 6.68
CA ARG A 129 -14.09 16.50 6.66
C ARG A 129 -13.65 15.49 7.70
N SER A 130 -14.56 14.98 8.52
CA SER A 130 -14.32 13.80 9.37
C SER A 130 -14.17 12.53 8.53
N ILE A 131 -13.69 11.44 9.12
CA ILE A 131 -13.73 10.13 8.48
C ILE A 131 -15.18 9.64 8.48
N TYR A 132 -15.76 9.44 7.30
CA TYR A 132 -17.16 8.99 7.17
C TYR A 132 -17.37 7.80 6.23
N ALA A 133 -16.30 7.29 5.60
CA ALA A 133 -16.41 6.08 4.80
C ALA A 133 -16.96 4.93 5.67
N TRP A 134 -17.94 4.19 5.14
CA TRP A 134 -18.62 3.16 5.91
C TRP A 134 -17.64 2.12 6.48
N ASP A 135 -16.73 1.58 5.68
CA ASP A 135 -15.68 0.65 6.15
C ASP A 135 -14.83 1.24 7.28
N ALA A 136 -14.52 2.54 7.17
CA ALA A 136 -13.67 3.23 8.13
C ALA A 136 -14.36 3.30 9.50
N ILE A 137 -15.64 3.68 9.52
CA ILE A 137 -16.44 3.74 10.76
C ILE A 137 -16.79 2.34 11.26
N ALA A 138 -17.14 1.42 10.36
CA ALA A 138 -17.68 0.11 10.72
C ALA A 138 -16.62 -0.81 11.35
N PHE A 139 -15.35 -0.74 10.92
CA PHE A 139 -14.34 -1.65 11.42
C PHE A 139 -12.88 -1.17 11.42
N TRP A 140 -12.46 -0.21 10.59
CA TRP A 140 -11.06 0.24 10.67
C TRP A 140 -10.79 1.08 11.91
N LEU A 141 -11.57 2.14 12.10
CA LEU A 141 -11.40 3.08 13.21
C LEU A 141 -11.73 2.44 14.56
N PRO A 142 -12.79 1.61 14.72
CA PRO A 142 -13.01 0.88 15.98
C PRO A 142 -11.83 -0.03 16.37
N LYS A 143 -11.23 -0.75 15.41
CA LYS A 143 -10.03 -1.55 15.66
C LYS A 143 -8.85 -0.69 16.09
N THR A 144 -8.69 0.51 15.51
CA THR A 144 -7.69 1.50 15.94
C THR A 144 -7.86 1.86 17.41
N TYR A 145 -9.10 2.16 17.83
CA TYR A 145 -9.41 2.50 19.22
C TYR A 145 -9.11 1.34 20.17
N VAL A 146 -9.52 0.12 19.81
CA VAL A 146 -9.23 -1.08 20.60
C VAL A 146 -7.73 -1.28 20.76
N LEU A 147 -6.95 -1.19 19.68
CA LEU A 147 -5.49 -1.33 19.76
C LEU A 147 -4.85 -0.24 20.62
N ALA A 148 -5.30 1.00 20.49
CA ALA A 148 -4.79 2.13 21.27
C ALA A 148 -5.21 2.05 22.76
N TYR A 149 -6.33 1.41 23.07
CA TYR A 149 -6.80 1.27 24.45
C TYR A 149 -6.25 0.00 25.12
N ASP A 150 -6.45 -1.16 24.52
CA ASP A 150 -6.05 -2.46 25.07
C ASP A 150 -4.52 -2.64 25.06
N GLN A 151 -3.81 -1.95 24.16
CA GLN A 151 -2.36 -2.02 23.97
C GLN A 151 -1.82 -3.40 23.58
N VAL A 152 -2.66 -4.43 23.49
CA VAL A 152 -2.34 -5.80 23.12
C VAL A 152 -3.46 -6.38 22.26
N ILE A 153 -3.23 -7.51 21.59
CA ILE A 153 -4.27 -8.16 20.79
C ILE A 153 -5.03 -9.13 21.69
N GLN A 154 -6.26 -8.76 22.06
CA GLN A 154 -7.20 -9.63 22.78
C GLN A 154 -8.28 -10.12 21.83
N PRO A 155 -8.41 -11.44 21.59
CA PRO A 155 -9.36 -11.95 20.61
C PRO A 155 -10.80 -11.45 20.79
N ASN A 156 -11.29 -11.50 22.03
CA ASN A 156 -12.65 -11.10 22.40
C ASN A 156 -12.97 -9.65 22.04
N SER A 157 -11.97 -8.77 21.99
CA SER A 157 -12.13 -7.36 21.60
C SER A 157 -12.39 -7.19 20.11
N PHE A 158 -11.93 -8.13 19.27
CA PHE A 158 -12.05 -8.06 17.81
C PHE A 158 -13.25 -8.81 17.24
N GLU A 159 -13.70 -9.87 17.91
CA GLU A 159 -14.79 -10.75 17.44
C GLU A 159 -16.12 -10.02 17.14
N ARG A 160 -16.34 -8.87 17.78
CA ARG A 160 -17.60 -8.11 17.68
C ARG A 160 -17.63 -7.15 16.50
N PHE A 161 -16.52 -6.94 15.81
CA PHE A 161 -16.48 -6.01 14.68
C PHE A 161 -16.99 -6.66 13.40
N ASN A 162 -17.48 -5.84 12.48
CA ASN A 162 -17.64 -6.26 11.09
C ASN A 162 -16.25 -6.60 10.54
N HIS A 163 -16.14 -7.71 9.80
CA HIS A 163 -14.88 -8.19 9.25
C HIS A 163 -13.74 -8.35 10.28
N PRO A 164 -13.90 -9.17 11.34
CA PRO A 164 -12.82 -9.40 12.31
C PRO A 164 -11.57 -9.99 11.63
N GLU A 165 -11.75 -10.71 10.52
CA GLU A 165 -10.69 -11.30 9.70
C GLU A 165 -9.79 -10.27 9.00
N TYR A 166 -10.23 -9.01 8.89
CA TYR A 166 -9.42 -8.00 8.21
C TYR A 166 -8.15 -7.65 9.02
N PRO A 167 -6.97 -7.65 8.36
CA PRO A 167 -5.66 -7.36 8.95
C PRO A 167 -5.55 -6.04 9.72
N LEU A 168 -4.48 -5.90 10.51
CA LEU A 168 -4.32 -4.74 11.41
C LEU A 168 -3.40 -3.65 10.86
N PHE A 169 -3.01 -3.63 9.58
CA PHE A 169 -2.10 -2.59 9.08
C PHE A 169 -2.62 -1.17 9.34
N LEU A 170 -3.77 -0.80 8.76
CA LEU A 170 -4.36 0.52 8.94
C LEU A 170 -4.74 0.79 10.41
N PRO A 171 -5.38 -0.14 11.15
CA PRO A 171 -5.62 0.03 12.57
C PRO A 171 -4.36 0.31 13.41
N MET A 172 -3.25 -0.38 13.13
CA MET A 172 -2.00 -0.19 13.85
C MET A 172 -1.35 1.17 13.50
N LEU A 173 -1.40 1.59 12.23
CA LEU A 173 -0.97 2.94 11.83
C LEU A 173 -1.75 4.03 12.57
N GLY A 174 -3.06 3.82 12.76
CA GLY A 174 -3.91 4.73 13.53
C GLY A 174 -3.57 4.71 15.02
N ALA A 175 -3.32 3.52 15.59
CA ALA A 175 -3.02 3.36 17.00
C ALA A 175 -1.68 4.02 17.34
N ASP A 176 -0.66 3.84 16.48
CA ASP A 176 0.60 4.57 16.57
C ASP A 176 0.38 6.09 16.59
N ALA A 177 -0.44 6.61 15.67
CA ALA A 177 -0.75 8.04 15.60
C ALA A 177 -1.43 8.55 16.88
N PHE A 178 -2.38 7.78 17.43
CA PHE A 178 -3.08 8.12 18.67
C PHE A 178 -2.12 8.12 19.87
N LEU A 179 -1.24 7.13 19.94
CA LEU A 179 -0.27 7.00 21.04
C LEU A 179 0.80 8.09 21.02
N ILE A 180 1.30 8.47 19.83
CA ILE A 180 2.30 9.55 19.70
C ILE A 180 1.69 10.90 20.04
N THR A 181 0.46 11.15 19.58
CA THR A 181 -0.21 12.43 19.86
C THR A 181 -0.81 12.50 21.25
N GLY A 182 -0.97 11.35 21.94
CA GLY A 182 -1.67 11.25 23.22
C GLY A 182 -3.18 11.54 23.11
N THR A 183 -3.73 11.58 21.89
CA THR A 183 -5.13 11.94 21.65
C THR A 183 -5.73 11.04 20.56
N HIS A 184 -7.01 10.69 20.70
CA HIS A 184 -7.73 9.94 19.67
C HIS A 184 -8.21 10.85 18.54
N ASN A 185 -7.26 11.41 17.78
CA ASN A 185 -7.55 12.39 16.76
C ASN A 185 -7.44 11.79 15.35
N GLU A 186 -8.56 11.73 14.63
CA GLU A 186 -8.61 11.25 13.24
C GLU A 186 -7.58 11.94 12.33
N MET A 187 -7.28 13.22 12.56
CA MET A 187 -6.30 13.95 11.76
C MET A 187 -4.91 13.32 11.84
N ALA A 188 -4.53 12.76 12.99
CA ALA A 188 -3.25 12.04 13.12
C ALA A 188 -3.21 10.81 12.19
N LEU A 189 -4.30 10.03 12.12
CA LEU A 189 -4.42 8.91 11.19
C LEU A 189 -4.37 9.37 9.72
N LYS A 190 -5.02 10.49 9.40
CA LYS A 190 -4.98 11.08 8.05
C LYS A 190 -3.57 11.51 7.67
N VAL A 191 -2.83 12.13 8.59
CA VAL A 191 -1.43 12.51 8.38
C VAL A 191 -0.58 11.26 8.12
N SER A 192 -0.71 10.20 8.92
CA SER A 192 -0.02 8.93 8.69
C SER A 192 -0.31 8.34 7.30
N THR A 193 -1.58 8.29 6.90
CA THR A 193 -2.03 7.82 5.58
C THR A 193 -1.45 8.67 4.44
N PHE A 194 -1.43 9.99 4.63
CA PHE A 194 -0.88 10.93 3.67
C PHE A 194 0.63 10.75 3.48
N GLY A 195 1.40 10.64 4.56
CA GLY A 195 2.84 10.42 4.49
C GLY A 195 3.20 9.14 3.74
N PHE A 196 2.47 8.06 4.00
CA PHE A 196 2.62 6.79 3.27
C PHE A 196 2.33 6.97 1.76
N SER A 197 1.29 7.71 1.41
CA SER A 197 0.91 7.98 0.02
C SER A 197 1.90 8.90 -0.70
N VAL A 198 2.43 9.90 0.00
CA VAL A 198 3.51 10.77 -0.51
C VAL A 198 4.78 9.96 -0.75
N ALA A 199 5.14 9.06 0.17
CA ALA A 199 6.28 8.16 0.00
C ALA A 199 6.10 7.29 -1.25
N PHE A 200 4.90 6.80 -1.51
CA PHE A 200 4.57 6.08 -2.74
C PHE A 200 4.76 6.92 -4.00
N ILE A 201 4.19 8.13 -4.03
CA ILE A 201 4.35 9.06 -5.16
C ILE A 201 5.84 9.33 -5.40
N CYS A 202 6.62 9.64 -4.36
CA CYS A 202 8.07 9.82 -4.45
C CYS A 202 8.76 8.59 -5.08
N ALA A 203 8.42 7.39 -4.62
CA ALA A 203 9.03 6.16 -5.15
C ALA A 203 8.73 5.97 -6.64
N VAL A 204 7.47 6.07 -7.06
CA VAL A 204 7.05 5.85 -8.45
C VAL A 204 7.57 6.94 -9.38
N VAL A 205 7.50 8.20 -8.96
CA VAL A 205 8.02 9.32 -9.75
C VAL A 205 9.53 9.19 -9.93
N GLY A 206 10.27 8.90 -8.85
CA GLY A 206 11.71 8.64 -8.91
C GLY A 206 12.07 7.50 -9.88
N PHE A 207 11.30 6.42 -9.83
CA PHE A 207 11.43 5.30 -10.75
C PHE A 207 11.20 5.69 -12.21
N PHE A 208 10.14 6.45 -12.51
CA PHE A 208 9.88 6.90 -13.89
C PHE A 208 10.98 7.80 -14.43
N PHE A 209 11.44 8.80 -13.69
CA PHE A 209 12.50 9.68 -14.17
C PHE A 209 13.81 8.95 -14.45
N ARG A 210 14.06 7.85 -13.73
CA ARG A 210 15.23 7.00 -13.95
C ARG A 210 15.05 6.12 -15.19
N THR A 211 13.95 5.37 -15.24
CA THR A 211 13.75 4.28 -16.22
C THR A 211 13.16 4.75 -17.55
N THR A 212 12.46 5.88 -17.57
CA THR A 212 11.61 6.32 -18.68
C THR A 212 12.10 7.67 -19.23
N PRO A 213 11.98 7.96 -20.54
CA PRO A 213 12.30 9.28 -21.08
C PRO A 213 11.53 10.41 -20.36
N LYS A 214 12.18 11.56 -20.15
CA LYS A 214 11.68 12.64 -19.27
C LYS A 214 10.24 13.06 -19.57
N LYS A 215 9.86 13.19 -20.84
CA LYS A 215 8.51 13.58 -21.26
C LYS A 215 7.44 12.57 -20.80
N TYR A 216 7.71 11.28 -20.93
CA TYR A 216 6.81 10.22 -20.50
C TYR A 216 6.84 10.04 -18.98
N ALA A 217 8.00 10.23 -18.35
CA ALA A 217 8.11 10.22 -16.89
C ALA A 217 7.22 11.29 -16.25
N LEU A 218 7.23 12.52 -16.80
CA LEU A 218 6.32 13.59 -16.39
C LEU A 218 4.85 13.21 -16.62
N PHE A 219 4.53 12.68 -17.80
CA PHE A 219 3.18 12.26 -18.15
C PHE A 219 2.62 11.19 -17.18
N PHE A 220 3.34 10.10 -16.94
CA PHE A 220 2.87 9.04 -16.03
C PHE A 220 2.85 9.49 -14.56
N SER A 221 3.76 10.38 -14.16
CA SER A 221 3.72 11.01 -12.84
C SER A 221 2.46 11.87 -12.66
N ALA A 222 2.13 12.69 -13.66
CA ALA A 222 0.92 13.50 -13.66
C ALA A 222 -0.35 12.64 -13.71
N LEU A 223 -0.34 11.56 -14.50
CA LEU A 223 -1.45 10.61 -14.57
C LEU A 223 -1.73 9.96 -13.21
N LEU A 224 -0.68 9.54 -12.48
CA LEU A 224 -0.81 8.97 -11.14
C LEU A 224 -1.41 9.99 -10.15
N CYS A 225 -0.83 11.19 -10.08
CA CYS A 225 -1.27 12.22 -9.13
C CYS A 225 -2.66 12.78 -9.45
N SER A 226 -3.14 12.64 -10.69
CA SER A 226 -4.45 13.13 -11.12
C SER A 226 -5.58 12.10 -10.96
N LEU A 227 -5.29 10.84 -10.59
CA LEU A 227 -6.31 9.82 -10.34
C LEU A 227 -7.29 10.31 -9.27
N PHE A 228 -8.54 10.56 -9.66
CA PHE A 228 -9.55 11.09 -8.76
C PHE A 228 -9.76 10.16 -7.56
N ILE A 229 -10.02 8.89 -7.83
CA ILE A 229 -10.30 7.89 -6.78
C ILE A 229 -9.12 7.68 -5.82
N PHE A 230 -7.87 7.75 -6.31
CA PHE A 230 -6.68 7.69 -5.47
C PHE A 230 -6.61 8.90 -4.53
N ARG A 231 -6.88 10.12 -5.04
CA ARG A 231 -6.95 11.33 -4.22
C ARG A 231 -8.05 11.26 -3.16
N GLU A 232 -9.22 10.72 -3.51
CA GLU A 232 -10.33 10.59 -2.55
C GLU A 232 -9.99 9.63 -1.40
N HIS A 233 -9.14 8.63 -1.60
CA HIS A 233 -8.68 7.75 -0.52
C HIS A 233 -7.56 8.37 0.34
N ILE A 234 -6.85 9.38 -0.17
CA ILE A 234 -5.76 10.05 0.53
C ILE A 234 -6.25 11.23 1.37
N SER A 235 -7.16 12.02 0.81
CA SER A 235 -7.61 13.27 1.43
C SER A 235 -9.09 13.58 1.30
N GLY A 236 -9.88 12.69 0.70
CA GLY A 236 -11.30 12.91 0.43
C GLY A 236 -12.24 11.95 1.13
N GLU A 237 -13.26 11.49 0.40
CA GLU A 237 -14.40 10.77 0.97
C GLU A 237 -14.06 9.38 1.52
N TYR A 238 -13.06 8.73 0.93
CA TYR A 238 -12.68 7.35 1.24
C TYR A 238 -11.48 7.26 2.19
N VAL A 239 -11.10 8.37 2.82
CA VAL A 239 -10.01 8.39 3.80
C VAL A 239 -10.36 7.48 4.98
N GLY A 240 -9.36 6.73 5.47
CA GLY A 240 -9.56 5.75 6.54
C GLY A 240 -9.99 4.36 6.04
N THR A 241 -9.92 4.12 4.73
CA THR A 241 -10.08 2.77 4.14
C THR A 241 -8.72 2.16 3.77
N SER A 242 -8.62 0.83 3.77
CA SER A 242 -7.34 0.15 3.55
C SER A 242 -7.00 -0.09 2.07
N ASP A 243 -7.94 0.12 1.14
CA ASP A 243 -7.79 -0.26 -0.28
C ASP A 243 -6.61 0.46 -0.96
N VAL A 244 -6.34 1.73 -0.59
CA VAL A 244 -5.19 2.48 -1.13
C VAL A 244 -3.85 1.84 -0.77
N PHE A 245 -3.73 1.26 0.43
CA PHE A 245 -2.51 0.62 0.90
C PHE A 245 -2.23 -0.70 0.16
N VAL A 246 -3.29 -1.43 -0.20
CA VAL A 246 -3.20 -2.62 -1.07
C VAL A 246 -2.62 -2.22 -2.42
N GLY A 247 -3.20 -1.20 -3.07
CA GLY A 247 -2.74 -0.71 -4.37
C GLY A 247 -1.29 -0.21 -4.36
N ILE A 248 -0.90 0.53 -3.31
CA ILE A 248 0.49 1.00 -3.12
C ILE A 248 1.46 -0.18 -2.99
N SER A 249 1.11 -1.18 -2.18
CA SER A 249 1.96 -2.36 -1.95
C SER A 249 2.13 -3.18 -3.24
N ILE A 250 1.04 -3.38 -3.99
CA ILE A 250 1.05 -4.05 -5.30
C ILE A 250 1.93 -3.30 -6.29
N ALA A 251 1.77 -1.97 -6.40
CA ALA A 251 2.49 -1.16 -7.37
C ALA A 251 3.99 -1.04 -7.06
N THR A 252 4.37 -0.86 -5.79
CA THR A 252 5.78 -0.77 -5.38
C THR A 252 6.52 -2.10 -5.50
N GLY A 253 5.87 -3.22 -5.14
CA GLY A 253 6.43 -4.54 -5.40
C GLY A 253 6.57 -4.79 -6.91
N THR A 254 5.59 -4.38 -7.72
CA THR A 254 5.66 -4.48 -9.19
C THR A 254 6.82 -3.68 -9.76
N MET A 255 7.02 -2.46 -9.29
CA MET A 255 8.14 -1.61 -9.69
C MET A 255 9.48 -2.33 -9.49
N LEU A 256 9.71 -2.90 -8.30
CA LEU A 256 10.93 -3.63 -7.96
C LEU A 256 11.06 -4.95 -8.73
N TRP A 257 9.94 -5.62 -8.99
CA TRP A 257 9.90 -6.83 -9.81
C TRP A 257 10.38 -6.54 -11.24
N LEU A 258 9.90 -5.44 -11.84
CA LEU A 258 10.32 -4.99 -13.17
C LEU A 258 11.81 -4.64 -13.21
N GLU A 259 12.42 -4.26 -12.09
CA GLU A 259 13.87 -4.07 -11.98
C GLU A 259 14.67 -5.37 -11.86
N GLY A 260 14.00 -6.51 -11.68
CA GLY A 260 14.63 -7.78 -11.37
C GLY A 260 14.94 -8.01 -9.89
N LYS A 261 14.55 -7.09 -8.99
CA LYS A 261 14.73 -7.21 -7.52
C LYS A 261 13.62 -8.07 -6.91
N ARG A 262 13.50 -9.32 -7.37
CA ARG A 262 12.36 -10.22 -7.08
C ARG A 262 12.14 -10.44 -5.59
N THR A 263 13.21 -10.68 -4.82
CA THR A 263 13.09 -10.89 -3.37
C THR A 263 12.47 -9.66 -2.73
N LEU A 264 13.03 -8.48 -2.97
CA LEU A 264 12.53 -7.24 -2.39
C LEU A 264 11.09 -6.93 -2.84
N ALA A 265 10.73 -7.22 -4.09
CA ALA A 265 9.35 -7.10 -4.57
C ALA A 265 8.36 -7.88 -3.71
N HIS A 266 8.69 -9.11 -3.33
CA HIS A 266 7.87 -9.93 -2.43
C HIS A 266 7.73 -9.31 -1.05
N TRP A 267 8.80 -8.74 -0.49
CA TRP A 267 8.72 -8.04 0.80
C TRP A 267 7.76 -6.84 0.75
N PHE A 268 7.68 -6.11 -0.36
CA PHE A 268 6.68 -5.05 -0.54
C PHE A 268 5.27 -5.62 -0.76
N TRP A 269 5.14 -6.70 -1.53
CA TRP A 269 3.84 -7.34 -1.77
C TRP A 269 3.20 -7.93 -0.51
N VAL A 270 3.96 -8.26 0.55
CA VAL A 270 3.39 -8.60 1.87
C VAL A 270 2.49 -7.49 2.41
N GLY A 271 2.76 -6.24 2.08
CA GLY A 271 1.92 -5.11 2.47
C GLY A 271 0.48 -5.20 1.95
N ALA A 272 0.25 -5.90 0.82
CA ALA A 272 -1.09 -6.06 0.25
C ALA A 272 -2.00 -6.94 1.13
N PRO A 273 -1.69 -8.22 1.42
CA PRO A 273 -2.45 -9.03 2.37
C PRO A 273 -2.38 -8.50 3.79
N TRP A 274 -1.36 -7.72 4.16
CA TRP A 274 -1.31 -7.07 5.46
C TRP A 274 -2.24 -5.85 5.57
N ALA A 275 -2.53 -5.17 4.46
CA ALA A 275 -3.50 -4.08 4.42
C ALA A 275 -4.94 -4.58 4.35
N LYS A 276 -5.19 -5.61 3.54
CA LYS A 276 -6.52 -6.17 3.32
C LYS A 276 -6.43 -7.60 2.80
N SER A 277 -7.38 -8.46 3.19
CA SER A 277 -7.35 -9.89 2.85
C SER A 277 -7.34 -10.16 1.34
N GLU A 278 -7.97 -9.30 0.55
CA GLU A 278 -8.06 -9.38 -0.91
C GLU A 278 -6.70 -9.25 -1.59
N GLY A 279 -5.73 -8.60 -0.93
CA GLY A 279 -4.34 -8.51 -1.39
C GLY A 279 -3.59 -9.85 -1.32
N LEU A 280 -4.11 -10.84 -0.60
CA LEU A 280 -3.53 -12.19 -0.53
C LEU A 280 -3.54 -12.88 -1.89
N VAL A 281 -4.57 -12.65 -2.70
CA VAL A 281 -4.70 -13.25 -4.03
C VAL A 281 -3.53 -12.83 -4.91
N TRP A 282 -3.20 -11.54 -4.92
CA TRP A 282 -2.04 -11.01 -5.64
C TRP A 282 -0.74 -11.63 -5.13
N TYR A 283 -0.56 -11.66 -3.81
CA TYR A 283 0.64 -12.19 -3.19
C TYR A 283 0.84 -13.68 -3.53
N LEU A 284 -0.16 -14.52 -3.33
CA LEU A 284 -0.08 -15.96 -3.61
C LEU A 284 0.11 -16.24 -5.10
N SER A 285 -0.56 -15.49 -5.98
CA SER A 285 -0.38 -15.64 -7.43
C SER A 285 1.05 -15.33 -7.85
N THR A 286 1.62 -14.22 -7.38
CA THR A 286 3.00 -13.85 -7.72
C THR A 286 4.04 -14.76 -7.04
N ALA A 287 3.78 -15.24 -5.83
CA ALA A 287 4.63 -16.21 -5.12
C ALA A 287 4.62 -17.58 -5.82
N GLY A 288 3.44 -18.10 -6.17
CA GLY A 288 3.28 -19.34 -6.93
C GLY A 288 3.98 -19.27 -8.28
N MET A 289 3.81 -18.18 -9.03
CA MET A 289 4.54 -17.97 -10.28
C MET A 289 6.06 -17.87 -10.07
N SER A 290 6.51 -17.26 -8.97
CA SER A 290 7.94 -17.21 -8.63
C SER A 290 8.50 -18.59 -8.29
N PHE A 291 7.72 -19.43 -7.62
CA PHE A 291 8.07 -20.84 -7.36
C PHE A 291 8.22 -21.62 -8.66
N LEU A 292 7.24 -21.51 -9.57
CA LEU A 292 7.26 -22.19 -10.86
C LEU A 292 8.45 -21.76 -11.74
N LEU A 293 8.76 -20.46 -11.77
CA LEU A 293 9.85 -19.92 -12.60
C LEU A 293 11.25 -20.12 -12.00
N ALA A 294 11.37 -20.24 -10.68
CA ALA A 294 12.68 -20.30 -10.01
C ALA A 294 12.60 -21.02 -8.64
N PRO A 295 12.30 -22.33 -8.61
CA PRO A 295 12.02 -23.05 -7.36
C PRO A 295 13.20 -23.01 -6.37
N LYS A 296 14.44 -23.09 -6.87
CA LYS A 296 15.67 -23.02 -6.04
C LYS A 296 15.82 -21.69 -5.29
N LYS A 297 15.22 -20.60 -5.79
CA LYS A 297 15.27 -19.27 -5.14
C LYS A 297 14.06 -19.02 -4.23
N PHE A 298 13.06 -19.92 -4.26
CA PHE A 298 11.82 -19.77 -3.51
C PHE A 298 12.01 -19.86 -1.99
N ALA A 299 13.05 -20.54 -1.50
CA ALA A 299 13.35 -20.60 -0.07
C ALA A 299 13.47 -19.21 0.59
N ARG A 300 13.94 -18.20 -0.17
CA ARG A 300 14.01 -16.80 0.30
C ARG A 300 12.65 -16.12 0.43
N LEU A 301 11.59 -16.71 -0.11
CA LEU A 301 10.23 -16.21 -0.11
C LEU A 301 9.37 -16.83 1.00
N ILE A 302 9.88 -17.84 1.72
CA ILE A 302 9.17 -18.47 2.85
C ILE A 302 8.88 -17.44 3.94
N ILE A 303 9.89 -16.63 4.30
CA ILE A 303 9.77 -15.62 5.36
C ILE A 303 8.69 -14.57 5.01
N PRO A 304 8.71 -13.89 3.85
CA PRO A 304 7.63 -12.97 3.51
C PRO A 304 6.26 -13.68 3.38
N THR A 305 6.22 -14.96 2.97
CA THR A 305 4.96 -15.72 2.89
C THR A 305 4.35 -15.96 4.26
N PHE A 306 5.20 -16.26 5.25
CA PHE A 306 4.77 -16.36 6.64
C PHE A 306 4.17 -15.03 7.11
N PHE A 307 4.87 -13.90 6.92
CA PHE A 307 4.35 -12.59 7.30
C PHE A 307 3.03 -12.23 6.61
N ALA A 308 2.89 -12.56 5.32
CA ALA A 308 1.64 -12.34 4.57
C ALA A 308 0.43 -13.10 5.14
N THR A 309 0.67 -14.16 5.92
CA THR A 309 -0.37 -15.06 6.41
C THR A 309 -0.57 -15.02 7.93
N VAL A 310 0.30 -14.34 8.69
CA VAL A 310 0.25 -14.31 10.17
C VAL A 310 -1.15 -14.00 10.71
N TRP A 311 -1.80 -12.94 10.24
CA TRP A 311 -3.12 -12.55 10.75
C TRP A 311 -4.23 -13.51 10.34
N ILE A 312 -4.15 -14.04 9.12
CA ILE A 312 -5.10 -15.03 8.61
C ILE A 312 -5.01 -16.31 9.43
N LEU A 313 -3.78 -16.77 9.75
CA LEU A 313 -3.57 -17.92 10.60
C LEU A 313 -4.11 -17.68 12.00
N PHE A 314 -3.83 -16.52 12.59
CA PHE A 314 -4.35 -16.13 13.91
C PHE A 314 -5.89 -16.16 13.95
N THR A 315 -6.54 -15.46 13.03
CA THR A 315 -8.01 -15.39 12.97
C THR A 315 -8.64 -16.77 12.78
N LYS A 316 -8.01 -17.66 12.00
CA LYS A 316 -8.45 -19.05 11.89
C LYS A 316 -8.27 -19.85 13.17
N VAL A 317 -7.15 -19.71 13.87
CA VAL A 317 -6.88 -20.41 15.13
C VAL A 317 -7.87 -20.01 16.23
N VAL A 318 -8.25 -18.72 16.28
CA VAL A 318 -9.17 -18.22 17.31
C VAL A 318 -10.64 -18.26 16.88
N GLY A 319 -10.94 -18.76 15.68
CA GLY A 319 -12.33 -18.90 15.22
C GLY A 319 -12.99 -17.58 14.77
N MET A 320 -12.21 -16.52 14.53
CA MET A 320 -12.71 -15.29 13.91
C MET A 320 -12.94 -15.53 12.42
N SER A 321 -14.17 -15.89 12.07
CA SER A 321 -14.55 -16.16 10.68
C SER A 321 -15.27 -14.97 10.06
N SER A 322 -15.02 -14.76 8.76
CA SER A 322 -15.77 -13.80 7.97
C SER A 322 -17.21 -14.29 7.79
N GLN A 323 -18.17 -13.39 8.00
CA GLN A 323 -19.58 -13.67 7.73
C GLN A 323 -19.90 -13.63 6.22
N TYR A 324 -19.01 -13.08 5.40
CA TYR A 324 -19.24 -12.74 3.99
C TYR A 324 -18.83 -13.83 3.01
N PHE A 325 -17.90 -14.72 3.38
CA PHE A 325 -17.38 -15.74 2.46
C PHE A 325 -18.00 -17.10 2.75
N LYS A 326 -19.20 -17.33 2.21
CA LYS A 326 -19.89 -18.62 2.29
C LYS A 326 -19.69 -19.42 1.01
N PHE A 327 -18.59 -20.16 0.91
CA PHE A 327 -18.32 -21.02 -0.27
C PHE A 327 -19.43 -22.05 -0.55
N SER A 328 -20.23 -22.40 0.46
CA SER A 328 -21.44 -23.21 0.29
C SER A 328 -22.47 -22.58 -0.67
N GLU A 329 -22.43 -21.27 -0.86
CA GLU A 329 -23.34 -20.53 -1.75
C GLU A 329 -22.82 -20.41 -3.21
N LEU A 330 -21.63 -20.92 -3.53
CA LEU A 330 -21.05 -20.77 -4.87
C LEU A 330 -21.94 -21.33 -6.00
N TYR A 331 -22.67 -22.40 -5.72
CA TYR A 331 -23.57 -23.05 -6.68
C TYR A 331 -25.06 -22.77 -6.41
N SER A 332 -25.39 -21.97 -5.39
CA SER A 332 -26.78 -21.63 -5.09
C SER A 332 -27.32 -20.49 -5.95
N ARG A 333 -26.46 -19.83 -6.74
CA ARG A 333 -26.77 -18.67 -7.57
C ARG A 333 -26.45 -18.94 -9.06
N PRO A 334 -27.11 -18.26 -10.01
CA PRO A 334 -26.83 -18.39 -11.44
C PRO A 334 -25.47 -17.76 -11.78
N TRP A 335 -24.39 -18.51 -11.53
CA TRP A 335 -23.01 -18.01 -11.58
C TRP A 335 -22.60 -17.41 -12.94
N ILE A 336 -23.17 -17.90 -14.05
CA ILE A 336 -22.91 -17.35 -15.39
C ILE A 336 -23.47 -15.93 -15.52
N GLU A 337 -24.71 -15.71 -15.07
CA GLU A 337 -25.34 -14.39 -15.08
C GLU A 337 -24.56 -13.42 -14.20
N TYR A 338 -24.15 -13.89 -13.02
CA TYR A 338 -23.31 -13.12 -12.10
C TYR A 338 -21.97 -12.75 -12.71
N ALA A 339 -21.31 -13.68 -13.39
CA ALA A 339 -20.04 -13.44 -14.08
C ALA A 339 -20.21 -12.42 -15.21
N VAL A 340 -21.24 -12.56 -16.05
CA VAL A 340 -21.53 -11.62 -17.15
C VAL A 340 -21.81 -10.22 -16.62
N TYR A 341 -22.63 -10.11 -15.57
CA TYR A 341 -22.92 -8.83 -14.92
C TYR A 341 -21.64 -8.19 -14.32
N SER A 342 -20.81 -8.99 -13.66
CA SER A 342 -19.53 -8.53 -13.10
C SER A 342 -18.57 -8.04 -14.19
N VAL A 343 -18.46 -8.75 -15.31
CA VAL A 343 -17.67 -8.33 -16.48
C VAL A 343 -18.19 -7.01 -17.05
N HIS A 344 -19.51 -6.86 -17.18
CA HIS A 344 -20.13 -5.61 -17.62
C HIS A 344 -19.81 -4.46 -16.66
N ALA A 345 -19.92 -4.69 -15.35
CA ALA A 345 -19.60 -3.69 -14.35
C ALA A 345 -18.12 -3.28 -14.40
N PHE A 346 -17.18 -4.23 -14.52
CA PHE A 346 -15.75 -3.91 -14.68
C PHE A 346 -15.47 -3.12 -15.96
N ARG A 347 -16.13 -3.47 -17.06
CA ARG A 347 -16.05 -2.71 -18.31
C ARG A 347 -16.49 -1.25 -18.10
N GLU A 348 -17.63 -1.02 -17.47
CA GLU A 348 -18.13 0.34 -17.22
C GLU A 348 -17.24 1.11 -16.23
N GLU A 349 -16.76 0.44 -15.18
CA GLU A 349 -15.83 1.07 -14.24
C GLU A 349 -14.51 1.46 -14.94
N PHE A 350 -13.96 0.62 -15.81
CA PHE A 350 -12.74 0.94 -16.57
C PHE A 350 -12.95 2.06 -17.60
N ARG A 351 -14.19 2.24 -18.09
CA ARG A 351 -14.55 3.34 -18.99
C ARG A 351 -14.75 4.67 -18.27
N ASN A 352 -14.82 4.67 -16.94
CA ASN A 352 -15.05 5.88 -16.15
C ASN A 352 -13.82 6.79 -16.12
N ILE A 353 -13.70 7.65 -17.14
CA ILE A 353 -12.59 8.60 -17.30
C ILE A 353 -12.53 9.59 -16.13
N GLN A 354 -13.65 9.94 -15.50
CA GLN A 354 -13.66 10.86 -14.35
C GLN A 354 -12.91 10.27 -13.15
N LYS A 355 -13.05 8.95 -12.90
CA LYS A 355 -12.36 8.26 -11.80
C LYS A 355 -10.91 7.92 -12.15
N TRP A 356 -10.68 7.39 -13.35
CA TRP A 356 -9.44 6.69 -13.71
C TRP A 356 -8.57 7.45 -14.72
N ASN A 357 -9.02 8.61 -15.19
CA ASN A 357 -8.44 9.33 -16.32
C ASN A 357 -8.30 8.39 -17.53
N LEU A 358 -7.12 8.36 -18.14
CA LEU A 358 -6.80 7.49 -19.27
C LEU A 358 -6.05 6.22 -18.87
N THR A 359 -5.98 5.89 -17.58
CA THR A 359 -5.11 4.82 -17.05
C THR A 359 -5.35 3.47 -17.70
N PHE A 360 -6.60 2.98 -17.70
CA PHE A 360 -6.94 1.68 -18.28
C PHE A 360 -6.74 1.67 -19.80
N TYR A 361 -7.15 2.72 -20.50
CA TYR A 361 -6.97 2.86 -21.95
C TYR A 361 -5.49 2.80 -22.35
N ILE A 362 -4.64 3.57 -21.66
CA ILE A 362 -3.20 3.59 -21.92
C ILE A 362 -2.61 2.20 -21.65
N PHE A 363 -2.96 1.57 -20.53
CA PHE A 363 -2.47 0.23 -20.21
C PHE A 363 -2.84 -0.80 -21.29
N PHE A 364 -4.10 -0.85 -21.73
CA PHE A 364 -4.52 -1.80 -22.76
C PHE A 364 -3.87 -1.51 -24.12
N LEU A 365 -3.73 -0.24 -24.50
CA LEU A 365 -2.99 0.14 -25.72
C LEU A 365 -1.52 -0.31 -25.64
N GLN A 366 -0.87 -0.09 -24.50
CA GLN A 366 0.51 -0.54 -24.27
C GLN A 366 0.63 -2.07 -24.32
N CYS A 367 -0.34 -2.81 -23.79
CA CYS A 367 -0.38 -4.27 -23.91
C CYS A 367 -0.44 -4.73 -25.37
N ILE A 368 -1.24 -4.06 -26.21
CA ILE A 368 -1.37 -4.37 -27.64
C ILE A 368 -0.06 -4.07 -28.37
N PHE A 369 0.50 -2.86 -28.20
CA PHE A 369 1.73 -2.46 -28.89
C PHE A 369 2.97 -3.26 -28.43
N HIS A 370 3.00 -3.71 -27.18
CA HIS A 370 4.13 -4.40 -26.57
C HIS A 370 3.83 -5.87 -26.23
N VAL A 371 2.96 -6.53 -27.00
CA VAL A 371 2.51 -7.92 -26.70
C VAL A 371 3.67 -8.91 -26.53
N LYS A 372 4.72 -8.83 -27.36
CA LYS A 372 5.90 -9.70 -27.24
C LYS A 372 6.63 -9.49 -25.91
N GLN A 373 6.76 -8.24 -25.46
CA GLN A 373 7.38 -7.90 -24.18
C GLN A 373 6.50 -8.36 -23.00
N MET A 374 5.17 -8.28 -23.15
CA MET A 374 4.21 -8.77 -22.15
C MET A 374 4.30 -10.28 -21.91
N MET A 375 4.63 -11.06 -22.94
CA MET A 375 4.86 -12.50 -22.82
C MET A 375 6.23 -12.86 -22.23
N SER A 376 7.09 -11.90 -21.92
CA SER A 376 8.39 -12.18 -21.30
C SER A 376 8.25 -12.64 -19.84
N SER A 377 9.24 -13.38 -19.34
CA SER A 377 9.29 -13.85 -17.95
C SER A 377 9.23 -12.74 -16.89
N ARG A 378 9.42 -11.49 -17.28
CA ARG A 378 9.35 -10.32 -16.39
C ARG A 378 7.91 -9.82 -16.24
N PHE A 379 7.11 -9.82 -17.30
CA PHE A 379 5.74 -9.30 -17.24
C PHE A 379 4.71 -10.39 -17.02
N PHE A 380 4.95 -11.60 -17.54
CA PHE A 380 4.00 -12.70 -17.49
C PHE A 380 3.44 -12.96 -16.07
N PRO A 381 4.25 -13.06 -14.99
CA PRO A 381 3.71 -13.24 -13.64
C PRO A 381 2.80 -12.12 -13.15
N LEU A 382 3.05 -10.87 -13.57
CA LEU A 382 2.24 -9.71 -13.20
C LEU A 382 0.89 -9.73 -13.91
N ILE A 383 0.88 -10.12 -15.19
CA ILE A 383 -0.36 -10.28 -15.97
C ILE A 383 -1.19 -11.43 -15.38
N THR A 384 -0.55 -12.58 -15.10
CA THR A 384 -1.23 -13.71 -14.46
C THR A 384 -1.85 -13.29 -13.13
N ALA A 385 -1.10 -12.60 -12.27
CA ALA A 385 -1.62 -12.11 -10.99
C ALA A 385 -2.77 -11.10 -11.17
N PHE A 386 -2.68 -10.20 -12.14
CA PHE A 386 -3.76 -9.27 -12.50
C PHE A 386 -5.04 -10.00 -12.92
N VAL A 387 -4.93 -10.99 -13.82
CA VAL A 387 -6.08 -11.77 -14.29
C VAL A 387 -6.68 -12.59 -13.16
N VAL A 388 -5.85 -13.29 -12.37
CA VAL A 388 -6.32 -14.08 -11.22
C VAL A 388 -7.02 -13.18 -10.20
N GLN A 389 -6.49 -11.99 -9.93
CA GLN A 389 -7.12 -11.03 -9.02
C GLN A 389 -8.54 -10.63 -9.51
N LEU A 390 -8.70 -10.30 -10.79
CA LEU A 390 -10.00 -9.96 -11.37
C LEU A 390 -10.98 -11.13 -11.30
N VAL A 391 -10.52 -12.35 -11.63
CA VAL A 391 -11.35 -13.56 -11.55
C VAL A 391 -11.81 -13.81 -10.11
N VAL A 392 -10.92 -13.67 -9.13
CA VAL A 392 -11.31 -13.85 -7.73
C VAL A 392 -12.31 -12.78 -7.28
N TYR A 393 -12.19 -11.53 -7.73
CA TYR A 393 -13.21 -10.51 -7.45
C TYR A 393 -14.60 -10.90 -8.00
N MET A 394 -14.65 -11.45 -9.21
CA MET A 394 -15.91 -11.96 -9.78
C MET A 394 -16.47 -13.14 -8.96
N ILE A 395 -15.61 -14.03 -8.48
CA ILE A 395 -16.01 -15.13 -7.58
C ILE A 395 -16.57 -14.57 -6.27
N ILE A 396 -15.93 -13.57 -5.68
CA ILE A 396 -16.39 -12.92 -4.45
C ILE A 396 -17.80 -12.36 -4.62
N PHE A 397 -18.11 -11.69 -5.74
CA PHE A 397 -19.46 -11.20 -6.04
C PHE A 397 -20.51 -12.31 -6.18
N THR A 398 -20.09 -13.54 -6.45
CA THR A 398 -20.98 -14.69 -6.58
C THR A 398 -21.27 -15.35 -5.22
N ILE A 399 -20.31 -15.36 -4.30
CA ILE A 399 -20.45 -16.03 -2.99
C ILE A 399 -20.87 -15.09 -1.85
N ALA A 400 -20.85 -13.78 -2.08
CA ALA A 400 -21.24 -12.79 -1.10
C ALA A 400 -22.76 -12.83 -0.86
N PRO A 401 -23.23 -12.77 0.39
CA PRO A 401 -24.65 -12.88 0.71
C PRO A 401 -25.48 -11.71 0.17
N GLU A 402 -24.87 -10.54 -0.06
CA GLU A 402 -25.52 -9.33 -0.52
C GLU A 402 -26.16 -9.46 -1.92
N GLU A 403 -27.10 -8.56 -2.19
CA GLU A 403 -27.60 -8.31 -3.54
C GLU A 403 -26.43 -7.86 -4.44
N GLN A 404 -26.28 -8.56 -5.56
CA GLN A 404 -25.13 -8.42 -6.45
C GLN A 404 -24.93 -6.98 -6.94
N ALA A 405 -26.01 -6.32 -7.38
CA ALA A 405 -25.94 -4.99 -7.97
C ALA A 405 -25.42 -3.96 -6.96
N THR A 406 -25.99 -3.95 -5.76
CA THR A 406 -25.60 -3.07 -4.66
C THR A 406 -24.17 -3.33 -4.21
N PHE A 407 -23.78 -4.60 -4.06
CA PHE A 407 -22.44 -4.96 -3.62
C PHE A 407 -21.36 -4.59 -4.65
N ILE A 408 -21.61 -4.87 -5.93
CA ILE A 408 -20.70 -4.48 -7.02
C ILE A 408 -20.57 -2.96 -7.08
N ALA A 409 -21.67 -2.21 -7.03
CA ALA A 409 -21.63 -0.75 -7.04
C ALA A 409 -20.79 -0.17 -5.89
N ALA A 410 -20.86 -0.79 -4.71
CA ALA A 410 -20.11 -0.37 -3.53
C ALA A 410 -18.63 -0.78 -3.54
N ALA A 411 -18.25 -1.87 -4.22
CA ALA A 411 -16.92 -2.45 -4.14
C ALA A 411 -16.04 -2.20 -5.38
N ILE A 412 -16.61 -2.09 -6.57
CA ILE A 412 -15.85 -2.21 -7.83
C ILE A 412 -14.78 -1.13 -8.01
N SER A 413 -15.05 0.10 -7.57
CA SER A 413 -14.10 1.20 -7.63
C SER A 413 -12.91 0.97 -6.69
N ARG A 414 -13.18 0.43 -5.49
CA ARG A 414 -12.16 0.09 -4.48
C ARG A 414 -11.29 -1.09 -4.94
N LEU A 415 -11.91 -2.13 -5.50
CA LEU A 415 -11.18 -3.26 -6.07
C LEU A 415 -10.31 -2.86 -7.26
N SER A 416 -10.79 -1.93 -8.10
CA SER A 416 -10.01 -1.37 -9.21
C SER A 416 -8.82 -0.52 -8.72
N LEU A 417 -8.93 0.11 -7.55
CA LEU A 417 -7.86 0.87 -6.92
C LEU A 417 -6.66 0.00 -6.54
N HIS A 418 -6.88 -1.28 -6.23
CA HIS A 418 -5.79 -2.22 -5.98
C HIS A 418 -4.88 -2.41 -7.20
N LEU A 419 -5.42 -2.25 -8.41
CA LEU A 419 -4.73 -2.57 -9.66
C LEU A 419 -4.24 -1.32 -10.39
N ALA A 420 -5.03 -0.23 -10.40
CA ALA A 420 -4.74 0.95 -11.23
C ALA A 420 -3.32 1.55 -11.04
N PRO A 421 -2.78 1.71 -9.82
CA PRO A 421 -1.43 2.24 -9.65
C PRO A 421 -0.35 1.32 -10.26
N MET A 422 -0.56 0.00 -10.22
CA MET A 422 0.33 -0.97 -10.84
C MET A 422 0.27 -0.88 -12.37
N LEU A 423 -0.91 -0.69 -12.95
CA LEU A 423 -1.08 -0.50 -14.39
C LEU A 423 -0.31 0.73 -14.89
N ILE A 424 -0.31 1.83 -14.13
CA ILE A 424 0.49 3.03 -14.43
C ILE A 424 1.99 2.70 -14.40
N VAL A 425 2.47 1.99 -13.37
CA VAL A 425 3.87 1.56 -13.25
C VAL A 425 4.29 0.69 -14.43
N VAL A 426 3.48 -0.31 -14.79
CA VAL A 426 3.74 -1.21 -15.91
C VAL A 426 3.76 -0.45 -17.24
N SER A 427 2.76 0.40 -17.48
CA SER A 427 2.67 1.21 -18.71
C SER A 427 3.86 2.14 -18.87
N GLY A 428 4.27 2.83 -17.80
CA GLY A 428 5.45 3.69 -17.83
C GLY A 428 6.74 2.93 -18.11
N TYR A 429 6.89 1.75 -17.50
CA TYR A 429 8.09 0.92 -17.68
C TYR A 429 8.20 0.29 -19.08
N MET A 430 7.10 0.08 -19.79
CA MET A 430 7.15 -0.40 -21.18
C MET A 430 7.85 0.58 -22.12
N ILE A 431 7.69 1.89 -21.87
CA ILE A 431 8.36 2.96 -22.62
C ILE A 431 9.74 3.28 -22.03
N ARG A 432 10.41 2.29 -21.42
CA ARG A 432 11.74 2.50 -20.83
C ARG A 432 12.75 2.94 -21.88
N LYS A 433 13.78 3.67 -21.44
CA LYS A 433 14.93 4.01 -22.30
C LYS A 433 15.58 2.71 -22.78
N GLU A 434 15.79 2.58 -24.08
CA GLU A 434 16.67 1.55 -24.63
C GLU A 434 18.07 1.80 -24.06
N SER A 435 18.60 0.78 -23.39
CA SER A 435 19.89 0.81 -22.69
C SER A 435 20.99 0.22 -23.53
#